data_AF-A0A7X7RK75-F1
#
_entry.id   AF-A0A7X7RK75-F1
#
_cell.length_a   1.000
_cell.length_b   1.000
_cell.length_c   1.000
_cell.angle_alpha   90.00
_cell.angle_beta   90.00
_cell.angle_gamma   90.00
#
_symmetry.space_group_name_H-M   'P 1'
#
loop_
_entity.id
_entity.type
_entity.pdbx_description
1 polymer ?
#
loop_
_entity_poly.entity_id
_entity_poly.type
_entity_poly.pdbx_seq_one_letter_code
_entity_poly.pdbx_strand_id
1 'polypeptide(L)'
;MSDPAPKCKCAFIKNLVLLLVLCLASALVWYNLNERALRQKENRALELMQEGQNKAAIQQFLELKQDRPKAADQTRLNAYLADCYVNLAEDPSIPLEESLKYYRKVLEFDPGKVPALIRERLTP
;
A
#
# COMPACT_ATOMS: atom_id res chain seq x y z
N MET A 1 -5.02 64.36 21.57
CA MET A 1 -4.65 63.93 20.21
C MET A 1 -4.36 62.44 20.30
N SER A 2 -5.26 61.60 19.80
CA SER A 2 -5.15 60.15 19.92
C SER A 2 -4.34 59.61 18.74
N ASP A 3 -3.23 58.93 19.04
CA ASP A 3 -2.37 58.31 18.04
C ASP A 3 -3.14 57.28 17.21
N PRO A 4 -2.97 57.24 15.87
CA PRO A 4 -3.58 56.21 15.04
C PRO A 4 -2.89 54.86 15.30
N ALA A 5 -3.65 53.89 15.80
CA ALA A 5 -3.19 52.52 16.02
C ALA A 5 -2.54 51.90 14.75
N PRO A 6 -1.53 51.03 14.90
CA PRO A 6 -0.69 50.56 13.79
C PRO A 6 -1.45 49.60 12.86
N LYS A 7 -2.18 50.14 11.88
CA LYS A 7 -2.99 49.38 10.91
C LYS A 7 -2.18 48.36 10.08
N CYS A 8 -0.88 48.61 9.84
CA CYS A 8 -0.03 47.70 9.04
C CYS A 8 0.23 46.35 9.69
N LYS A 9 0.40 46.28 11.02
CA LYS A 9 0.74 45.02 11.70
C LYS A 9 -0.44 44.04 11.71
N CYS A 10 -1.66 44.55 11.89
CA CYS A 10 -2.87 43.72 11.82
C CYS A 10 -3.15 43.19 10.41
N ALA A 11 -2.91 43.98 9.35
CA ALA A 11 -3.11 43.50 7.97
C ALA A 11 -2.12 42.39 7.60
N PHE A 12 -0.85 42.55 7.98
CA PHE A 12 0.19 41.53 7.76
C PHE A 12 -0.14 40.22 8.47
N ILE A 13 -0.53 40.27 9.75
CA ILE A 13 -0.91 39.07 10.53
C ILE A 13 -2.13 38.38 9.91
N LYS A 14 -3.15 39.13 9.48
CA LYS A 14 -4.33 38.56 8.80
C LYS A 14 -3.97 37.84 7.51
N ASN A 15 -3.11 38.44 6.69
CA ASN A 15 -2.66 37.82 5.44
C ASN A 15 -1.80 36.57 5.71
N LEU A 16 -0.96 36.59 6.74
CA LEU A 16 -0.18 35.42 7.17
C LEU A 16 -1.10 34.27 7.63
N VAL A 17 -2.10 34.57 8.45
CA VAL A 17 -3.08 33.57 8.92
C VAL A 17 -3.88 33.02 7.74
N LEU A 18 -4.33 33.87 6.82
CA LEU A 18 -5.03 33.44 5.61
C LEU A 18 -4.15 32.50 4.77
N LEU A 19 -2.86 32.84 4.59
CA LEU A 19 -1.91 32.01 3.85
C LEU A 19 -1.72 30.64 4.52
N LEU A 20 -1.56 30.62 5.85
CA LEU A 20 -1.44 29.37 6.61
C LEU A 20 -2.67 28.49 6.45
N VAL A 21 -3.87 29.07 6.53
CA VAL A 21 -5.13 28.34 6.31
C VAL A 21 -5.19 27.76 4.89
N LEU A 22 -4.77 28.53 3.87
CA LEU A 22 -4.73 28.06 2.48
C LEU A 22 -3.74 26.92 2.29
N CYS A 23 -2.54 27.00 2.88
CA CYS A 23 -1.54 25.93 2.84
C CYS A 23 -2.02 24.65 3.56
N LEU A 24 -2.69 24.78 4.70
CA LEU A 24 -3.25 23.62 5.41
C LEU A 24 -4.38 22.97 4.61
N ALA A 25 -5.27 23.77 4.01
CA ALA A 25 -6.34 23.27 3.17
C ALA A 25 -5.80 22.52 1.94
N SER A 26 -4.78 23.05 1.26
CA SER A 26 -4.18 22.38 0.10
C SER A 26 -3.47 21.08 0.49
N ALA A 27 -2.75 21.06 1.62
CA ALA A 27 -2.12 19.85 2.14
C ALA A 27 -3.15 18.75 2.46
N LEU A 28 -4.30 19.11 3.06
CA LEU A 28 -5.39 18.18 3.34
C LEU A 28 -6.02 17.62 2.06
N VAL A 29 -6.26 18.46 1.06
CA VAL A 29 -6.78 18.01 -0.24
C VAL A 29 -5.78 17.06 -0.91
N TRP A 30 -4.50 17.40 -0.91
CA TRP A 30 -3.44 16.55 -1.44
C TRP A 30 -3.39 15.18 -0.75
N TYR A 31 -3.42 15.16 0.58
CA TYR A 31 -3.43 13.94 1.36
C TYR A 31 -4.62 13.03 0.99
N ASN A 32 -5.83 13.60 0.89
CA ASN A 32 -7.03 12.85 0.52
C ASN A 32 -6.98 12.32 -0.92
N LEU A 33 -6.46 13.11 -1.87
CA LEU A 33 -6.28 12.66 -3.25
C LEU A 33 -5.28 11.51 -3.34
N ASN A 34 -4.16 11.60 -2.61
CA ASN A 34 -3.17 10.54 -2.56
C ASN A 34 -3.75 9.24 -1.99
N GLU A 35 -4.51 9.30 -0.88
CA GLU A 35 -5.20 8.12 -0.34
C GLU A 35 -6.18 7.50 -1.35
N ARG A 36 -6.92 8.31 -2.11
CA ARG A 36 -7.81 7.81 -3.17
C ARG A 36 -7.03 7.12 -4.28
N ALA A 37 -5.93 7.70 -4.73
CA ALA A 37 -5.07 7.09 -5.75
C ALA A 37 -4.49 5.75 -5.28
N LEU A 38 -4.03 5.67 -4.02
CA LEU A 38 -3.53 4.42 -3.45
C LEU A 38 -4.62 3.35 -3.31
N ARG A 39 -5.85 3.74 -2.94
CA ARG A 39 -6.98 2.79 -2.91
C ARG A 39 -7.36 2.31 -4.31
N GLN A 40 -7.31 3.17 -5.32
CA GLN A 40 -7.56 2.78 -6.71
C GLN A 40 -6.52 1.78 -7.21
N LYS A 41 -5.23 2.01 -6.91
CA LYS A 41 -4.17 1.03 -7.18
C LYS A 41 -4.45 -0.31 -6.48
N GLU A 42 -4.83 -0.30 -5.21
CA GLU A 42 -5.15 -1.51 -4.44
C GLU A 42 -6.35 -2.27 -5.04
N ASN A 43 -7.42 -1.57 -5.40
CA ASN A 43 -8.59 -2.17 -6.06
C ASN A 43 -8.22 -2.80 -7.41
N ARG A 44 -7.41 -2.12 -8.22
CA ARG A 44 -6.93 -2.67 -9.50
C ARG A 44 -6.08 -3.92 -9.31
N ALA A 45 -5.22 -3.95 -8.29
CA ALA A 45 -4.44 -5.14 -7.95
C ALA A 45 -5.33 -6.32 -7.53
N LEU A 46 -6.41 -6.04 -6.79
CA LEU A 46 -7.42 -7.04 -6.41
C LEU A 46 -8.22 -7.54 -7.61
N GLU A 47 -8.59 -6.67 -8.54
CA GLU A 47 -9.24 -7.07 -9.81
C GLU A 47 -8.33 -8.02 -10.61
N LEU A 48 -7.05 -7.68 -10.77
CA LEU A 48 -6.07 -8.55 -11.43
C LEU A 48 -5.93 -9.92 -10.73
N MET A 49 -5.97 -9.93 -9.40
CA MET A 49 -5.96 -11.17 -8.62
C MET A 49 -7.21 -12.02 -8.89
N GLN A 50 -8.39 -11.39 -8.92
CA GLN A 50 -9.67 -12.07 -9.21
C GLN A 50 -9.74 -12.59 -10.65
N GLU A 51 -9.10 -11.91 -11.60
CA GLU A 51 -8.96 -12.35 -12.99
C GLU A 51 -7.93 -13.49 -13.16
N GLY A 52 -7.25 -13.91 -12.08
CA GLY A 52 -6.20 -14.93 -12.13
C GLY A 52 -4.85 -14.43 -12.64
N GLN A 53 -4.71 -13.12 -12.91
CA GLN A 53 -3.46 -12.49 -13.33
C GLN A 53 -2.52 -12.24 -12.14
N ASN A 54 -2.24 -13.31 -11.37
CA ASN A 54 -1.50 -13.24 -10.10
C ASN A 54 -0.11 -12.60 -10.24
N LYS A 55 0.61 -12.81 -11.36
CA LYS A 55 1.92 -12.17 -11.61
C LYS A 55 1.82 -10.65 -11.70
N ALA A 56 0.79 -10.14 -12.38
CA ALA A 56 0.55 -8.70 -12.50
C ALA A 56 0.06 -8.09 -11.17
N ALA A 57 -0.81 -8.82 -10.45
CA ALA A 57 -1.27 -8.43 -9.12
C ALA A 57 -0.11 -8.29 -8.12
N ILE A 58 0.83 -9.24 -8.11
CA ILE A 58 2.02 -9.20 -7.25
C ILE A 58 2.82 -7.92 -7.47
N GLN A 59 3.08 -7.54 -8.72
CA GLN A 59 3.82 -6.33 -9.02
C GLN A 59 3.14 -5.09 -8.43
N GLN A 60 1.82 -4.96 -8.63
CA GLN A 60 1.05 -3.85 -8.08
C GLN A 60 1.05 -3.83 -6.54
N PHE A 61 0.92 -4.99 -5.90
CA PHE A 61 0.96 -5.07 -4.43
C PHE A 61 2.34 -4.75 -3.86
N LEU A 62 3.44 -5.12 -4.53
CA LEU A 62 4.79 -4.76 -4.12
C LEU A 62 5.04 -3.25 -4.22
N GLU A 63 4.55 -2.60 -5.28
CA GLU A 63 4.60 -1.14 -5.42
C GLU A 63 3.79 -0.45 -4.32
N LEU A 64 2.55 -0.90 -4.09
CA LEU A 64 1.68 -0.38 -3.01
C LEU A 64 2.29 -0.53 -1.62
N LYS A 65 3.03 -1.61 -1.38
CA LYS A 65 3.73 -1.86 -0.12
C LYS A 65 4.81 -0.82 0.15
N GLN A 66 5.44 -0.24 -0.87
CA GLN A 66 6.38 0.88 -0.71
C GLN A 66 5.64 2.18 -0.36
N ASP A 67 4.49 2.41 -1.00
CA ASP A 67 3.67 3.61 -0.79
C ASP A 67 2.92 3.62 0.57
N ARG A 68 2.67 2.44 1.17
CA ARG A 68 1.93 2.26 2.44
C ARG A 68 2.79 1.67 3.56
N PRO A 69 3.65 2.45 4.25
CA PRO A 69 4.55 1.93 5.29
C PRO A 69 3.86 1.53 6.61
N LYS A 70 2.56 1.81 6.79
CA LYS A 70 1.83 1.51 8.02
C LYS A 70 1.75 0.00 8.26
N ALA A 71 2.05 -0.45 9.47
CA ALA A 71 2.09 -1.88 9.82
C ALA A 71 0.78 -2.64 9.50
N ALA A 72 -0.39 -2.02 9.72
CA ALA A 72 -1.68 -2.61 9.40
C ALA A 72 -1.86 -2.82 7.88
N ASP A 73 -1.44 -1.85 7.07
CA ASP A 73 -1.47 -1.95 5.60
C ASP A 73 -0.46 -2.99 5.12
N GLN A 74 0.75 -3.03 5.70
CA GLN A 74 1.76 -4.05 5.40
C GLN A 74 1.25 -5.46 5.65
N THR A 75 0.56 -5.69 6.77
CA THR A 75 -0.01 -7.00 7.13
C THR A 75 -1.08 -7.42 6.12
N ARG A 76 -1.99 -6.50 5.76
CA ARG A 76 -3.03 -6.74 4.75
C ARG A 76 -2.44 -7.04 3.37
N LEU A 77 -1.47 -6.24 2.91
CA LEU A 77 -0.82 -6.42 1.61
C LEU A 77 0.00 -7.72 1.57
N ASN A 78 0.65 -8.10 2.67
CA ASN A 78 1.31 -9.40 2.79
C ASN A 78 0.34 -10.56 2.62
N ALA A 79 -0.86 -10.47 3.21
CA ALA A 79 -1.87 -11.50 3.06
C ALA A 79 -2.30 -11.67 1.60
N TYR A 80 -2.50 -10.57 0.86
CA TYR A 80 -2.83 -10.62 -0.57
C TYR A 80 -1.66 -11.14 -1.42
N LEU A 81 -0.44 -10.71 -1.15
CA LEU A 81 0.75 -11.24 -1.82
C LEU A 81 0.87 -12.74 -1.61
N ALA A 82 0.68 -13.22 -0.38
CA ALA A 82 0.67 -14.63 -0.07
C ALA A 82 -0.40 -15.39 -0.87
N ASP A 83 -1.62 -14.86 -1.00
CA ASP A 83 -2.67 -15.47 -1.82
C ASP A 83 -2.25 -15.58 -3.30
N CYS A 84 -1.71 -14.51 -3.87
CA CYS A 84 -1.23 -14.54 -5.24
C CYS A 84 -0.10 -15.57 -5.44
N TYR A 85 0.84 -15.67 -4.49
CA TYR A 85 1.92 -16.64 -4.56
C TYR A 85 1.45 -18.08 -4.37
N VAL A 86 0.45 -18.33 -3.51
CA VAL A 86 -0.18 -19.65 -3.37
C VAL A 86 -0.84 -20.04 -4.69
N ASN A 87 -1.64 -19.14 -5.28
CA ASN A 87 -2.30 -19.40 -6.56
C ASN A 87 -1.30 -19.72 -7.68
N LEU A 88 -0.15 -19.05 -7.70
CA LEU A 88 0.93 -19.38 -8.63
C LEU A 88 1.60 -20.71 -8.31
N ALA A 89 1.81 -21.01 -7.04
CA ALA A 89 2.43 -22.27 -6.61
C ALA A 89 1.56 -23.50 -6.88
N GLU A 90 0.23 -23.34 -6.82
CA GLU A 90 -0.75 -24.38 -7.08
C GLU A 90 -1.14 -24.51 -8.56
N ASP A 91 -0.60 -23.66 -9.43
CA ASP A 91 -0.81 -23.80 -10.87
C ASP A 91 -0.22 -25.14 -11.37
N PRO A 92 -1.04 -26.05 -11.92
CA PRO A 92 -0.55 -27.35 -12.40
C PRO A 92 0.40 -27.23 -13.59
N SER A 93 0.46 -26.07 -14.24
CA SER A 93 1.29 -25.81 -15.42
C SER A 93 2.76 -25.58 -15.09
N ILE A 94 3.10 -25.31 -13.82
CA ILE A 94 4.48 -25.03 -13.39
C ILE A 94 5.16 -26.27 -12.79
N PRO A 95 6.48 -26.43 -12.96
CA PRO A 95 7.21 -27.53 -12.36
C PRO A 95 7.26 -27.40 -10.84
N LEU A 96 7.36 -28.55 -10.15
CA LEU A 96 7.41 -28.61 -8.68
C LEU A 96 8.50 -27.72 -8.08
N GLU A 97 9.67 -27.63 -8.72
CA GLU A 97 10.76 -26.76 -8.25
C GLU A 97 10.39 -25.27 -8.25
N GLU A 98 9.66 -24.82 -9.26
CA GLU A 98 9.19 -23.44 -9.36
C GLU A 98 8.06 -23.17 -8.36
N SER A 99 7.15 -24.15 -8.20
CA SER A 99 6.11 -24.11 -7.15
C SER A 99 6.71 -23.94 -5.75
N LEU A 100 7.77 -24.70 -5.44
CA LEU A 100 8.47 -24.56 -4.15
C LEU A 100 9.12 -23.19 -3.96
N LYS A 101 9.61 -22.55 -5.04
CA LYS A 101 10.13 -21.16 -4.96
C LYS A 101 9.01 -20.18 -4.59
N TYR A 102 7.82 -20.35 -5.13
CA TYR A 102 6.67 -19.52 -4.76
C TYR A 102 6.22 -19.78 -3.31
N TYR A 103 6.17 -21.03 -2.86
CA TYR A 103 5.86 -21.33 -1.46
C TYR A 103 6.89 -20.78 -0.46
N ARG A 104 8.18 -20.66 -0.84
CA ARG A 104 9.16 -19.93 -0.02
C ARG A 104 8.78 -18.46 0.13
N LYS A 105 8.28 -17.83 -0.93
CA LYS A 105 7.75 -16.46 -0.86
C LYS A 105 6.51 -16.36 0.03
N VAL A 106 5.59 -17.32 -0.06
CA VAL A 106 4.45 -17.40 0.86
C VAL A 106 4.92 -17.45 2.32
N LEU A 107 5.96 -18.23 2.64
CA LEU A 107 6.54 -18.30 3.99
C LEU A 107 7.09 -16.94 4.48
N GLU A 108 7.64 -16.11 3.58
CA GLU A 108 8.14 -14.76 3.92
C GLU A 108 6.99 -13.79 4.27
N PHE A 109 5.81 -13.94 3.65
CA PHE A 109 4.68 -13.01 3.81
C PHE A 109 3.63 -13.49 4.82
N ASP A 110 3.20 -14.74 4.72
CA ASP A 110 2.23 -15.38 5.60
C ASP A 110 2.53 -16.89 5.73
N PRO A 111 3.28 -17.29 6.77
CA PRO A 111 3.60 -18.69 7.02
C PRO A 111 2.37 -19.58 7.20
N GLY A 112 1.24 -19.02 7.65
CA GLY A 112 0.01 -19.76 7.91
C GLY A 112 -0.61 -20.38 6.64
N LYS A 113 -0.35 -19.77 5.48
CA LYS A 113 -0.91 -20.20 4.19
C LYS A 113 -0.11 -21.30 3.49
N VAL A 114 1.11 -21.60 3.94
CA VAL A 114 1.90 -22.72 3.39
C VAL A 114 1.33 -24.05 3.92
N PRO A 115 0.89 -24.97 3.04
CA PRO A 115 0.41 -26.29 3.45
C PRO A 115 1.47 -27.03 4.28
N ALA A 116 1.04 -27.77 5.31
CA ALA A 116 1.94 -28.47 6.23
C ALA A 116 2.92 -29.42 5.49
N LEU A 117 2.42 -30.17 4.52
CA LEU A 117 3.21 -31.09 3.69
C LEU A 117 4.32 -30.39 2.88
N ILE A 118 4.09 -29.13 2.47
CA ILE A 118 5.07 -28.33 1.75
C ILE A 118 6.05 -27.70 2.73
N ARG A 119 5.60 -27.31 3.92
CA ARG A 119 6.44 -26.73 4.98
C ARG A 119 7.54 -27.70 5.42
N GLU A 120 7.23 -28.99 5.54
CA GLU A 120 8.20 -30.05 5.82
C GLU A 120 9.27 -30.18 4.72
N ARG A 121 8.92 -29.90 3.45
CA ARG A 121 9.86 -29.94 2.32
C ARG A 121 10.68 -28.66 2.16
N LEU A 122 10.27 -27.58 2.80
CA LEU A 122 10.92 -26.28 2.77
C LEU A 122 11.88 -26.06 3.94
N THR A 123 11.75 -26.86 4.99
CA THR A 123 12.68 -26.91 6.12
C THR A 123 13.81 -27.91 5.80
N PRO A 124 15.09 -27.53 5.94
CA PRO A 124 16.23 -28.41 5.62
C PRO A 124 16.37 -29.57 6.60
#